data_AF-A0A0J7LAX6-F1
#
_entry.id   AF-A0A0J7LAX6-F1
#
_cell.length_a   1.000
_cell.length_b   1.000
_cell.length_c   1.000
_cell.angle_alpha   90.00
_cell.angle_beta   90.00
_cell.angle_gamma   90.00
#
_symmetry.space_group_name_H-M   'P 1'
#
loop_
_entity.id
_entity.type
_entity.pdbx_description
1 polymer ?
#
loop_
_entity_poly.entity_id
_entity_poly.type
_entity_poly.pdbx_seq_one_letter_code
_entity_poly.pdbx_strand_id
1 'polypeptide(L)'
;MKNFFKYFLAFTCFMLFFGCSSDDNDNDNNTSKSQKRITRYVSSFPQKDEKWLYDDKKRLIEIVESKIKTIFTYDQYDRVAKAMKYSIAFPENAYDSTFFHYNDEEIVIEHGWSKTKYILNNEGQPIQEFRKGLGPSYSLQKEFTYQNGNMIKVKIADAKYEFTYDNKKNILADYPVGIRLLAYERYMNSLGFISKNNIISSKFYGGETLFETIPYQLTYDNDGYIVKSESIVGYEIISY
;
A
#
# COMPACT_ATOMS: atom_id res chain seq x y z
N MET A 1 62.05 -1.07 25.37
CA MET A 1 60.90 -1.98 25.55
C MET A 1 59.62 -1.22 25.91
N LYS A 2 59.07 -0.39 25.01
CA LYS A 2 57.70 0.17 25.15
C LYS A 2 56.91 0.22 23.83
N ASN A 3 57.55 -0.08 22.70
CA ASN A 3 56.90 -0.05 21.38
C ASN A 3 56.57 -1.44 20.81
N PHE A 4 56.98 -2.53 21.48
CA PHE A 4 56.72 -3.90 21.02
C PHE A 4 55.33 -4.43 21.40
N PHE A 5 54.68 -3.81 22.41
CA PHE A 5 53.37 -4.25 22.91
C PHE A 5 52.17 -3.73 22.10
N LYS A 6 52.35 -2.70 21.27
CA LYS A 6 51.25 -2.16 20.44
C LYS A 6 50.99 -2.98 19.18
N TYR A 7 52.00 -3.68 18.66
CA TYR A 7 51.83 -4.53 17.48
C TYR A 7 51.30 -5.93 17.82
N PHE A 8 51.49 -6.39 19.06
CA PHE A 8 50.97 -7.70 19.50
C PHE A 8 49.44 -7.69 19.69
N LEU A 9 48.85 -6.55 20.04
CA LEU A 9 47.38 -6.41 20.18
C LEU A 9 46.67 -6.24 18.83
N ALA A 10 47.36 -5.76 17.80
CA ALA A 10 46.78 -5.62 16.46
C ALA A 10 46.75 -6.95 15.69
N PHE A 11 47.63 -7.90 16.04
CA PHE A 11 47.70 -9.20 15.36
C PHE A 11 46.70 -10.23 15.92
N THR A 12 46.28 -10.11 17.18
CA THR A 12 45.29 -11.00 17.79
C THR A 12 43.85 -10.71 17.35
N CYS A 13 43.53 -9.51 16.86
CA CYS A 13 42.21 -9.22 16.27
C CYS A 13 42.06 -9.74 14.83
N PHE A 14 43.15 -10.05 14.13
CA PHE A 14 43.10 -10.53 12.74
C PHE A 14 43.03 -12.06 12.61
N MET A 15 43.26 -12.80 13.70
CA MET A 15 43.24 -14.27 13.72
C MET A 15 41.91 -14.89 14.21
N LEU A 16 40.87 -14.09 14.43
CA LEU A 16 39.51 -14.59 14.75
C LEU A 16 38.62 -14.81 13.52
N PHE A 17 39.17 -14.78 12.29
CA PHE A 17 38.41 -14.98 11.06
C PHE A 17 38.64 -16.33 10.35
N PHE A 18 39.30 -17.31 10.98
CA PHE A 18 39.41 -18.67 10.42
C PHE A 18 39.22 -19.77 11.47
N GLY A 19 38.10 -20.50 11.37
CA GLY A 19 37.81 -21.75 12.09
C GLY A 19 36.31 -21.89 12.41
N CYS A 20 35.44 -22.15 11.42
CA CYS A 20 34.94 -23.48 11.00
C CYS A 20 34.16 -24.30 12.06
N SER A 21 32.86 -24.46 11.80
CA SER A 21 32.04 -25.65 12.08
C SER A 21 31.10 -25.76 10.85
N SER A 22 31.49 -26.44 9.78
CA SER A 22 31.31 -27.87 9.48
C SER A 22 29.86 -28.35 9.52
N ASP A 23 29.45 -28.83 8.35
CA ASP A 23 28.29 -29.66 8.01
C ASP A 23 26.89 -29.12 8.31
N ASP A 24 26.29 -28.53 7.27
CA ASP A 24 24.98 -28.97 6.84
C ASP A 24 24.99 -29.13 5.32
N ASN A 25 25.05 -30.41 4.91
CA ASN A 25 24.46 -30.86 3.67
C ASN A 25 22.97 -30.54 3.75
N ASP A 26 22.54 -29.40 3.24
CA ASP A 26 21.17 -29.28 2.74
C ASP A 26 21.19 -28.55 1.40
N ASN A 27 21.04 -29.38 0.39
CA ASN A 27 20.70 -29.04 -0.97
C ASN A 27 19.31 -28.38 -0.98
N ASP A 28 19.23 -27.09 -0.62
CA ASP A 28 18.00 -26.32 -0.77
C ASP A 28 18.25 -25.12 -1.70
N ASN A 29 18.18 -25.44 -3.00
CA ASN A 29 17.98 -24.49 -4.08
C ASN A 29 16.62 -23.79 -3.89
N ASN A 30 16.54 -22.84 -2.96
CA ASN A 30 15.48 -21.86 -2.91
C ASN A 30 16.02 -20.58 -2.28
N THR A 31 16.62 -19.73 -3.11
CA THR A 31 16.79 -18.29 -2.85
C THR A 31 15.41 -17.64 -2.68
N SER A 32 14.78 -17.89 -1.54
CA SER A 32 13.60 -17.20 -1.04
C SER A 32 14.02 -15.78 -0.64
N LYS A 33 14.20 -14.92 -1.66
CA LYS A 33 14.31 -13.47 -1.45
C LYS A 33 13.02 -13.02 -0.79
N SER A 34 13.13 -12.55 0.46
CA SER A 34 12.05 -12.15 1.37
C SER A 34 10.88 -11.50 0.63
N GLN A 35 9.79 -12.25 0.49
CA GLN A 35 8.49 -11.71 0.08
C GLN A 35 8.05 -10.75 1.18
N LYS A 36 7.94 -9.44 0.89
CA LYS A 36 7.31 -8.49 1.83
C LYS A 36 5.85 -8.90 1.96
N ARG A 37 5.56 -9.59 3.05
CA ARG A 37 4.30 -10.28 3.29
C ARG A 37 3.38 -9.33 4.06
N ILE A 38 2.44 -8.69 3.36
CA ILE A 38 1.28 -8.12 4.04
C ILE A 38 0.39 -9.31 4.37
N THR A 39 0.29 -9.64 5.66
CA THR A 39 -0.70 -10.62 6.11
C THR A 39 -1.77 -9.85 6.88
N ARG A 40 -3.04 -10.11 6.54
CA ARG A 40 -4.25 -9.89 7.35
C ARG A 40 -4.87 -8.49 7.33
N TYR A 41 -6.07 -8.45 6.80
CA TYR A 41 -7.09 -7.47 7.13
C TYR A 41 -8.12 -8.13 8.06
N VAL A 42 -8.40 -7.51 9.22
CA VAL A 42 -9.52 -7.90 10.08
C VAL A 42 -10.53 -6.74 10.07
N SER A 43 -11.42 -6.79 9.09
CA SER A 43 -12.73 -6.14 9.17
C SER A 43 -13.69 -7.16 9.82
N SER A 44 -14.84 -6.74 10.33
CA SER A 44 -15.89 -7.58 10.95
C SER A 44 -16.50 -8.67 10.04
N PHE A 45 -15.88 -8.94 8.89
CA PHE A 45 -16.20 -9.92 7.86
C PHE A 45 -15.09 -11.00 7.82
N PRO A 46 -15.33 -12.22 7.28
CA PRO A 46 -14.37 -13.32 7.40
C PRO A 46 -12.96 -12.91 6.98
N GLN A 47 -11.98 -13.34 7.79
CA GLN A 47 -10.56 -13.09 7.59
C GLN A 47 -10.16 -13.37 6.14
N LYS A 48 -9.59 -12.39 5.46
CA LYS A 48 -9.06 -12.55 4.10
C LYS A 48 -7.54 -12.49 4.13
N ASP A 49 -6.92 -13.62 3.86
CA ASP A 49 -5.50 -13.67 3.62
C ASP A 49 -5.23 -13.20 2.18
N GLU A 50 -4.30 -12.26 2.06
CA GLU A 50 -3.79 -11.80 0.77
C GLU A 50 -2.36 -12.30 0.58
N LYS A 51 -2.04 -12.75 -0.63
CA LYS A 51 -0.68 -13.11 -1.03
C LYS A 51 -0.24 -12.18 -2.15
N TRP A 52 0.90 -11.54 -1.96
CA TRP A 52 1.48 -10.58 -2.91
C TRP A 52 2.71 -11.22 -3.56
N LEU A 53 2.76 -11.23 -4.89
CA LEU A 53 3.89 -11.76 -5.66
C LEU A 53 4.61 -10.63 -6.39
N TYR A 54 5.93 -10.77 -6.45
CA TYR A 54 6.82 -9.76 -7.01
C TYR A 54 7.68 -10.36 -8.12
N ASP A 55 8.07 -9.53 -9.09
CA ASP A 55 9.06 -9.90 -10.10
C ASP A 55 10.51 -9.70 -9.60
N ASP A 56 11.48 -9.99 -10.47
CA ASP A 56 12.91 -9.85 -10.17
C ASP A 56 13.34 -8.39 -9.92
N LYS A 57 12.57 -7.42 -10.43
CA LYS A 57 12.74 -5.99 -10.14
C LYS A 57 12.06 -5.58 -8.83
N LYS A 58 11.50 -6.52 -8.07
CA LYS A 58 10.72 -6.31 -6.84
C LYS A 58 9.45 -5.49 -7.05
N ARG A 59 8.89 -5.47 -8.26
CA ARG A 59 7.60 -4.84 -8.57
C ARG A 59 6.48 -5.81 -8.24
N LEU A 60 5.37 -5.33 -7.69
CA LEU A 60 4.19 -6.15 -7.40
C LEU A 60 3.50 -6.56 -8.71
N ILE A 61 3.49 -7.85 -9.02
CA ILE A 61 2.91 -8.36 -10.26
C ILE A 61 1.58 -9.07 -10.04
N GLU A 62 1.32 -9.57 -8.84
CA GLU A 62 0.07 -10.27 -8.53
C GLU A 62 -0.35 -10.09 -7.07
N ILE A 63 -1.65 -9.90 -6.84
CA ILE A 63 -2.29 -10.08 -5.52
C ILE A 63 -3.32 -11.19 -5.63
N VAL A 64 -3.24 -12.18 -4.75
CA VAL A 64 -4.23 -13.24 -4.60
C VAL A 64 -5.00 -13.02 -3.30
N GLU A 65 -6.31 -12.88 -3.38
CA GLU A 65 -7.22 -12.74 -2.24
C GLU A 65 -8.37 -13.75 -2.41
N SER A 66 -8.47 -14.72 -1.51
CA SER A 66 -9.50 -15.76 -1.56
C SER A 66 -9.54 -16.49 -2.92
N LYS A 67 -10.57 -16.27 -3.73
CA LYS A 67 -10.77 -16.91 -5.06
C LYS A 67 -10.46 -15.95 -6.23
N ILE A 68 -9.89 -14.80 -5.95
CA ILE A 68 -9.60 -13.75 -6.93
C ILE A 68 -8.09 -13.55 -7.00
N LYS A 69 -7.56 -13.43 -8.22
CA LYS A 69 -6.20 -12.91 -8.45
C LYS A 69 -6.27 -11.62 -9.25
N THR A 70 -5.47 -10.65 -8.89
CA THR A 70 -5.28 -9.38 -9.61
C THR A 70 -3.86 -9.35 -10.14
N ILE A 71 -3.70 -9.27 -11.46
CA ILE A 71 -2.40 -9.22 -12.14
C ILE A 71 -2.13 -7.78 -12.60
N PHE A 72 -0.92 -7.30 -12.34
CA PHE A 72 -0.45 -5.97 -12.72
C PHE A 72 0.53 -6.06 -13.89
N THR A 73 0.38 -5.15 -14.84
CA THR A 73 1.36 -4.93 -15.91
C THR A 73 1.88 -3.51 -15.86
N TYR A 74 3.10 -3.32 -16.34
CA TYR A 74 3.85 -2.08 -16.22
C TYR A 74 4.20 -1.52 -17.59
N ASP A 75 4.21 -0.19 -17.71
CA ASP A 75 4.71 0.50 -18.89
C ASP A 75 6.26 0.56 -18.92
N GLN A 76 6.80 1.18 -19.97
CA GLN A 76 8.24 1.36 -20.15
C GLN A 76 8.92 2.25 -19.10
N TYR A 77 8.13 2.99 -18.29
CA TYR A 77 8.61 3.85 -17.21
C TYR A 77 8.42 3.20 -15.83
N ASP A 78 8.19 1.89 -15.78
CA ASP A 78 7.93 1.12 -14.56
C ASP A 78 6.70 1.61 -13.76
N ARG A 79 5.72 2.21 -14.44
CA ARG A 79 4.41 2.60 -13.86
C ARG A 79 3.37 1.55 -14.19
N VAL A 80 2.39 1.33 -13.30
CA VAL A 80 1.33 0.35 -13.55
C VAL A 80 0.46 0.81 -14.71
N ALA A 81 0.44 0.08 -15.82
CA ALA A 81 -0.38 0.42 -16.99
C ALA A 81 -1.79 -0.22 -16.91
N LYS A 82 -1.88 -1.42 -16.34
CA LYS A 82 -3.13 -2.19 -16.29
C LYS A 82 -3.16 -3.11 -15.08
N ALA A 83 -4.33 -3.25 -14.46
CA ALA A 83 -4.65 -4.29 -13.49
C ALA A 83 -5.81 -5.14 -14.01
N MET A 84 -5.68 -6.47 -13.97
CA MET A 84 -6.71 -7.40 -14.45
C MET A 84 -7.08 -8.37 -13.34
N LYS A 85 -8.39 -8.53 -13.09
CA LYS A 85 -8.88 -9.47 -12.09
C LYS A 85 -9.44 -10.71 -12.76
N TYR A 86 -9.06 -11.85 -12.20
CA TYR A 86 -9.46 -13.17 -12.64
C TYR A 86 -10.02 -13.96 -11.47
N SER A 87 -11.01 -14.80 -11.75
CA SER A 87 -11.36 -15.89 -10.84
C SER A 87 -10.25 -16.93 -10.92
N ILE A 88 -9.76 -17.42 -9.78
CA ILE A 88 -8.76 -18.49 -9.74
C ILE A 88 -9.29 -19.75 -10.43
N ALA A 89 -10.61 -20.00 -10.37
CA ALA A 89 -11.23 -21.13 -11.04
C ALA A 89 -11.34 -20.96 -12.57
N PHE A 90 -11.25 -19.72 -13.08
CA PHE A 90 -11.37 -19.41 -14.51
C PHE A 90 -10.30 -18.40 -14.92
N PRO A 91 -9.01 -18.79 -14.91
CA PRO A 91 -7.90 -17.86 -15.09
C PRO A 91 -7.78 -17.32 -16.51
N GLU A 92 -8.46 -17.94 -17.48
CA GLU A 92 -8.42 -17.55 -18.89
C GLU A 92 -9.22 -16.25 -19.15
N ASN A 93 -10.23 -15.96 -18.33
CA ASN A 93 -11.19 -14.89 -18.54
C ASN A 93 -11.10 -13.86 -17.41
N ALA A 94 -10.57 -12.67 -17.73
CA ALA A 94 -10.66 -11.55 -16.81
C ALA A 94 -12.10 -11.06 -16.73
N TYR A 95 -12.60 -10.90 -15.51
CA TYR A 95 -13.96 -10.38 -15.28
C TYR A 95 -13.97 -8.88 -14.99
N ASP A 96 -12.81 -8.30 -14.70
CA ASP A 96 -12.64 -6.87 -14.45
C ASP A 96 -11.24 -6.44 -14.92
N SER A 97 -11.17 -5.24 -15.49
CA SER A 97 -9.94 -4.63 -15.99
C SER A 97 -9.93 -3.15 -15.66
N THR A 98 -8.81 -2.70 -15.11
CA THR A 98 -8.52 -1.31 -14.80
C THR A 98 -7.32 -0.86 -15.63
N PHE A 99 -7.43 0.26 -16.33
CA PHE A 99 -6.38 0.86 -17.15
C PHE A 99 -5.94 2.19 -16.55
N PHE A 100 -4.65 2.48 -16.63
CA PHE A 100 -4.05 3.69 -16.10
C PHE A 100 -3.45 4.50 -17.24
N HIS A 101 -3.91 5.74 -17.38
CA HIS A 101 -3.42 6.69 -18.37
C HIS A 101 -2.70 7.80 -17.62
N TYR A 102 -1.41 7.96 -17.89
CA TYR A 102 -0.55 8.94 -17.22
C TYR A 102 -0.29 10.13 -18.14
N ASN A 103 -0.55 11.32 -17.64
CA ASN A 103 -0.17 12.60 -18.23
C ASN A 103 0.68 13.39 -17.22
N ASP A 104 1.21 14.54 -17.62
CA ASP A 104 1.90 15.44 -16.69
C ASP A 104 0.94 15.85 -15.57
N GLU A 105 1.34 15.59 -14.32
CA GLU A 105 0.59 15.88 -13.09
C GLU A 105 -0.83 15.26 -13.02
N GLU A 106 -1.18 14.34 -13.92
CA GLU A 106 -2.53 13.76 -14.00
C GLU A 106 -2.47 12.24 -14.21
N ILE A 107 -3.39 11.53 -13.55
CA ILE A 107 -3.66 10.11 -13.81
C ILE A 107 -5.15 9.92 -14.05
N VAL A 108 -5.50 9.27 -15.14
CA VAL A 108 -6.87 8.79 -15.40
C VAL A 108 -6.91 7.28 -15.23
N ILE A 109 -7.73 6.83 -14.29
CA ILE A 109 -8.07 5.43 -14.07
C ILE A 109 -9.38 5.13 -14.81
N GLU A 110 -9.34 4.14 -15.68
CA GLU A 110 -10.50 3.66 -16.44
C GLU A 110 -10.87 2.26 -15.99
N HIS A 111 -12.11 2.09 -15.54
CA HIS A 111 -12.67 0.83 -15.07
C HIS A 111 -14.03 0.64 -15.72
N GLY A 112 -14.11 -0.26 -16.71
CA GLY A 112 -15.32 -0.42 -17.52
C GLY A 112 -15.72 0.91 -18.18
N TRP A 113 -16.91 1.41 -17.84
CA TRP A 113 -17.42 2.70 -18.36
C TRP A 113 -17.11 3.89 -17.44
N SER A 114 -16.58 3.63 -16.24
CA SER A 114 -16.21 4.67 -15.28
C SER A 114 -14.82 5.21 -15.57
N LYS A 115 -14.66 6.53 -15.46
CA LYS A 115 -13.35 7.19 -15.49
C LYS A 115 -13.18 8.07 -14.26
N THR A 116 -12.13 7.80 -13.50
CA THR A 116 -11.71 8.61 -12.36
C THR A 116 -10.41 9.32 -12.73
N LYS A 117 -10.38 10.63 -12.59
CA LYS A 117 -9.21 11.47 -12.86
C LYS A 117 -8.65 11.98 -11.55
N TYR A 118 -7.34 11.87 -11.37
CA TYR A 118 -6.60 12.41 -10.26
C TYR A 118 -5.64 13.49 -10.75
N ILE A 119 -5.69 14.66 -10.11
CA ILE A 119 -4.66 15.69 -10.26
C ILE A 119 -3.65 15.50 -9.13
N LEU A 120 -2.38 15.50 -9.47
CA LEU A 120 -1.27 15.23 -8.56
C LEU A 120 -0.50 16.51 -8.25
N ASN A 121 0.16 16.55 -7.08
CA ASN A 121 1.20 17.54 -6.80
C ASN A 121 2.57 17.07 -7.33
N ASN A 122 3.60 17.91 -7.14
CA ASN A 122 4.98 17.62 -7.55
C ASN A 122 5.61 16.39 -6.85
N GLU A 123 5.03 15.92 -5.74
CA GLU A 123 5.45 14.71 -5.03
C GLU A 123 4.70 13.45 -5.54
N GLY A 124 3.84 13.59 -6.55
CA GLY A 124 3.03 12.50 -7.09
C GLY A 124 1.89 12.08 -6.16
N GLN A 125 1.43 12.96 -5.27
CA GLN A 125 0.29 12.73 -4.38
C GLN A 125 -0.98 13.35 -5.00
N PRO A 126 -2.12 12.64 -4.99
CA PRO A 126 -3.36 13.19 -5.52
C PRO A 126 -3.86 14.32 -4.63
N ILE A 127 -4.10 15.49 -5.20
CA ILE A 127 -4.68 16.67 -4.54
C ILE A 127 -6.15 16.86 -4.89
N GLN A 128 -6.63 16.31 -6.01
CA GLN A 128 -8.04 16.31 -6.38
C GLN A 128 -8.44 15.00 -7.06
N GLU A 129 -9.68 14.55 -6.82
CA GLU A 129 -10.33 13.43 -7.52
C GLU A 129 -11.54 13.97 -8.27
N PHE A 130 -11.64 13.67 -9.56
CA PHE A 130 -12.81 13.93 -10.39
C PHE A 130 -13.36 12.61 -10.92
N ARG A 131 -14.69 12.49 -11.02
CA ARG A 131 -15.32 11.33 -11.67
C ARG A 131 -16.15 11.78 -12.86
N LYS A 132 -16.12 10.97 -13.91
CA LYS A 132 -17.02 11.10 -15.05
C LYS A 132 -18.21 10.18 -14.83
N GLY A 133 -19.38 10.76 -14.61
CA GLY A 133 -20.65 10.03 -14.59
C GLY A 133 -21.15 9.72 -16.01
N LEU A 134 -22.47 9.64 -16.20
CA LEU A 134 -23.09 9.43 -17.53
C LEU A 134 -22.97 10.65 -18.48
N GLY A 135 -22.53 11.81 -17.96
CA GLY A 135 -22.37 13.04 -18.73
C GLY A 135 -21.03 13.18 -19.45
N PRO A 136 -20.87 14.21 -20.30
CA PRO A 136 -19.63 14.42 -21.05
C PRO A 136 -18.47 14.93 -20.19
N SER A 137 -18.76 15.53 -19.02
CA SER A 137 -17.79 16.24 -18.18
C SER A 137 -17.43 15.48 -16.90
N TYR A 138 -16.24 15.82 -16.38
CA TYR A 138 -15.79 15.42 -15.05
C TYR A 138 -16.39 16.36 -14.00
N SER A 139 -16.76 15.82 -12.84
CA SER A 139 -17.15 16.60 -11.66
C SER A 139 -16.18 16.34 -10.51
N LEU A 140 -15.82 17.39 -9.78
CA LEU A 140 -14.97 17.29 -8.60
C LEU A 140 -15.69 16.46 -7.53
N GLN A 141 -15.03 15.42 -7.06
CA GLN A 141 -15.54 14.52 -6.03
C GLN A 141 -14.84 14.74 -4.70
N LYS A 142 -13.52 14.90 -4.73
CA LYS A 142 -12.71 15.01 -3.52
C LYS A 142 -11.56 15.99 -3.68
N GLU A 143 -11.22 16.63 -2.57
CA GLU A 143 -10.01 17.44 -2.42
C GLU A 143 -9.18 16.84 -1.29
N PHE A 144 -7.86 16.73 -1.49
CA PHE A 144 -6.95 16.11 -0.54
C PHE A 144 -5.93 17.13 -0.04
N THR A 145 -5.63 17.11 1.26
CA THR A 145 -4.61 17.97 1.87
C THR A 145 -3.55 17.12 2.54
N TYR A 146 -2.29 17.51 2.33
CA TYR A 146 -1.12 16.78 2.84
C TYR A 146 -0.28 17.64 3.76
N GLN A 147 0.36 16.97 4.71
CA GLN A 147 1.40 17.54 5.55
C GLN A 147 2.49 16.48 5.77
N ASN A 148 3.75 16.83 5.50
CA ASN A 148 4.90 15.94 5.66
C ASN A 148 4.77 14.60 4.91
N GLY A 149 4.11 14.60 3.75
CA GLY A 149 3.85 13.39 2.95
C GLY A 149 2.71 12.50 3.47
N ASN A 150 1.95 12.94 4.47
CA ASN A 150 0.78 12.25 4.98
C ASN A 150 -0.49 13.02 4.60
N MET A 151 -1.53 12.33 4.13
CA MET A 151 -2.82 12.93 3.83
C MET A 151 -3.55 13.29 5.13
N ILE A 152 -3.55 14.55 5.55
CA ILE A 152 -4.19 14.95 6.81
C ILE A 152 -5.69 15.16 6.67
N LYS A 153 -6.18 15.40 5.45
CA LYS A 153 -7.60 15.71 5.21
C LYS A 153 -8.07 15.25 3.84
N VAL A 154 -9.31 14.75 3.78
CA VAL A 154 -10.08 14.55 2.54
C VAL A 154 -11.38 15.32 2.69
N LYS A 155 -11.70 16.20 1.75
CA LYS A 155 -13.00 16.88 1.67
C LYS A 155 -13.84 16.24 0.57
N ILE A 156 -15.11 15.97 0.85
CA ILE A 156 -16.08 15.36 -0.05
C ILE A 156 -17.37 16.17 0.05
N ALA A 157 -17.62 17.05 -0.93
CA ALA A 157 -18.67 18.07 -0.84
C ALA A 157 -18.59 18.84 0.50
N ASP A 158 -19.63 18.78 1.33
CA ASP A 158 -19.70 19.42 2.64
C ASP A 158 -19.14 18.56 3.79
N ALA A 159 -18.76 17.30 3.53
CA ALA A 159 -18.15 16.42 4.51
C ALA A 159 -16.62 16.46 4.46
N LYS A 160 -15.96 16.10 5.56
CA LYS A 160 -14.50 15.91 5.60
C LYS A 160 -14.10 14.75 6.50
N TYR A 161 -12.99 14.13 6.13
CA TYR A 161 -12.24 13.21 6.96
C TYR A 161 -10.92 13.86 7.36
N GLU A 162 -10.52 13.69 8.62
CA GLU A 162 -9.19 14.05 9.11
C GLU A 162 -8.49 12.82 9.67
N PHE A 163 -7.16 12.74 9.51
CA PHE A 163 -6.40 11.54 9.84
C PHE A 163 -5.26 11.82 10.82
N THR A 164 -5.01 10.85 11.68
CA THR A 164 -3.84 10.82 12.56
C THR A 164 -3.00 9.58 12.28
N TYR A 165 -1.71 9.70 12.55
CA TYR A 165 -0.69 8.76 12.09
C TYR A 165 0.20 8.32 13.24
N ASP A 166 0.74 7.10 13.12
CA ASP A 166 1.90 6.71 13.90
C ASP A 166 3.21 7.10 13.20
N ASN A 167 4.34 6.65 13.76
CA ASN A 167 5.66 6.88 13.19
C ASN A 167 6.15 5.72 12.29
N LYS A 168 5.31 4.72 12.02
CA LYS A 168 5.67 3.55 11.20
C LYS A 168 5.32 3.83 9.75
N LYS A 169 6.17 3.34 8.84
CA LYS A 169 6.01 3.58 7.41
C LYS A 169 4.83 2.78 6.87
N ASN A 170 4.03 3.40 6.01
CA ASN A 170 3.03 2.69 5.24
C ASN A 170 3.71 1.87 4.15
N ILE A 171 3.42 0.57 4.09
CA ILE A 171 4.01 -0.33 3.09
C ILE A 171 3.70 0.12 1.66
N LEU A 172 2.52 0.69 1.43
CA LEU A 172 2.12 1.20 0.12
C LEU A 172 2.90 2.43 -0.32
N ALA A 173 3.57 3.14 0.60
CA ALA A 173 4.32 4.36 0.28
C ALA A 173 5.46 4.13 -0.73
N ASP A 174 5.98 2.91 -0.83
CA ASP A 174 7.05 2.53 -1.77
C ASP A 174 6.54 2.11 -3.16
N TYR A 175 5.23 1.98 -3.35
CA TYR A 175 4.68 1.49 -4.60
C TYR A 175 4.40 2.61 -5.59
N PRO A 176 4.42 2.31 -6.91
CA PRO A 176 3.98 3.25 -7.92
C PRO A 176 2.58 3.79 -7.60
N VAL A 177 2.35 5.06 -7.93
CA VAL A 177 1.08 5.76 -7.67
C VAL A 177 -0.16 5.00 -8.16
N GLY A 178 -0.08 4.28 -9.29
CA GLY A 178 -1.18 3.43 -9.76
C GLY A 178 -1.59 2.32 -8.78
N ILE A 179 -0.63 1.62 -8.15
CA ILE A 179 -0.93 0.63 -7.08
C ILE A 179 -1.55 1.33 -5.88
N ARG A 180 -1.00 2.47 -5.48
CA ARG A 180 -1.46 3.24 -4.32
C ARG A 180 -2.91 3.72 -4.50
N LEU A 181 -3.25 4.22 -5.68
CA LEU A 181 -4.62 4.65 -6.02
C LEU A 181 -5.61 3.47 -6.09
N LEU A 182 -5.18 2.31 -6.60
CA LEU A 182 -6.03 1.11 -6.61
C LEU A 182 -6.26 0.54 -5.19
N ALA A 183 -5.23 0.58 -4.35
CA ALA A 183 -5.33 0.21 -2.94
C ALA A 183 -6.29 1.13 -2.18
N TYR A 184 -6.31 2.43 -2.52
CA TYR A 184 -7.27 3.38 -1.96
C TYR A 184 -8.72 2.98 -2.22
N GLU A 185 -9.06 2.70 -3.48
CA GLU A 185 -10.41 2.26 -3.85
C GLU A 185 -10.81 0.93 -3.19
N ARG A 186 -9.84 0.06 -2.94
CA ARG A 186 -10.08 -1.27 -2.37
C ARG A 186 -10.25 -1.28 -0.87
N TYR A 187 -9.37 -0.61 -0.14
CA TYR A 187 -9.30 -0.79 1.31
C TYR A 187 -10.13 0.25 2.07
N MET A 188 -10.33 1.46 1.53
CA MET A 188 -11.13 2.56 2.12
C MET A 188 -10.96 2.74 3.65
N ASN A 189 -9.81 2.32 4.20
CA ASN A 189 -9.52 2.25 5.63
C ASN A 189 -8.08 2.76 5.89
N SER A 190 -7.52 2.47 7.07
CA SER A 190 -6.19 2.87 7.52
C SER A 190 -5.03 2.62 6.54
N LEU A 191 -5.22 1.70 5.59
CA LEU A 191 -4.24 1.33 4.57
C LEU A 191 -4.49 1.99 3.21
N GLY A 192 -5.69 2.50 2.95
CA GLY A 192 -6.08 2.93 1.60
C GLY A 192 -5.48 4.26 1.16
N PHE A 193 -5.23 5.20 2.07
CA PHE A 193 -4.82 6.53 1.66
C PHE A 193 -3.34 6.58 1.26
N ILE A 194 -3.04 7.38 0.24
CA ILE A 194 -1.67 7.63 -0.22
C ILE A 194 -0.95 8.45 0.86
N SER A 195 -0.35 7.79 1.84
CA SER A 195 0.33 8.44 2.96
C SER A 195 1.67 7.78 3.23
N LYS A 196 2.61 8.54 3.80
CA LYS A 196 3.94 8.05 4.19
C LYS A 196 3.89 7.12 5.39
N ASN A 197 2.98 7.38 6.34
CA ASN A 197 2.83 6.65 7.60
C ASN A 197 1.47 5.94 7.70
N ASN A 198 1.36 5.03 8.66
CA ASN A 198 0.12 4.30 8.91
C ASN A 198 -0.90 5.15 9.65
N ILE A 199 -2.16 5.09 9.23
CA ILE A 199 -3.26 5.81 9.86
C ILE A 199 -3.70 5.03 11.10
N ILE A 200 -3.70 5.70 12.26
CA ILE A 200 -4.16 5.12 13.54
C ILE A 200 -5.53 5.62 13.96
N SER A 201 -6.04 6.68 13.34
CA SER A 201 -7.44 7.09 13.51
C SER A 201 -7.90 7.99 12.37
N SER A 202 -9.18 7.89 12.03
CA SER A 202 -9.90 8.84 11.18
C SER A 202 -11.02 9.53 11.96
N LYS A 203 -11.28 10.79 11.65
CA LYS A 203 -12.39 11.59 12.17
C LYS A 203 -13.30 12.00 11.03
N PHE A 204 -14.59 11.72 11.14
CA PHE A 204 -15.59 12.08 10.14
C PHE A 204 -16.42 13.28 10.60
N TYR A 205 -16.50 14.29 9.73
CA TYR A 205 -17.27 15.50 9.94
C TYR A 205 -18.26 15.70 8.79
N GLY A 206 -19.45 16.22 9.09
CA GLY A 206 -20.32 16.83 8.09
C GLY A 206 -20.49 18.31 8.42
N GLY A 207 -20.04 19.15 7.50
CA GLY A 207 -19.68 20.53 7.79
C GLY A 207 -18.55 20.60 8.81
N GLU A 208 -18.78 21.36 9.87
CA GLU A 208 -17.85 21.51 11.00
C GLU A 208 -18.17 20.60 12.19
N THR A 209 -19.26 19.83 12.12
CA THR A 209 -19.69 18.94 13.21
C THR A 209 -18.97 17.61 13.11
N LEU A 210 -18.25 17.21 14.18
CA LEU A 210 -17.67 15.88 14.31
C LEU A 210 -18.78 14.85 14.59
N PHE A 211 -18.95 13.89 13.69
CA PHE A 211 -19.88 12.78 13.88
C PHE A 211 -19.22 11.59 14.56
N GLU A 212 -18.02 11.23 14.13
CA GLU A 212 -17.39 9.98 14.53
C GLU A 212 -15.87 10.08 14.57
N THR A 213 -15.26 9.37 15.50
CA THR A 213 -13.83 9.07 15.50
C THR A 213 -13.65 7.56 15.46
N ILE A 214 -12.97 7.06 14.42
CA ILE A 214 -12.71 5.65 14.21
C ILE A 214 -11.24 5.40 14.57
N PRO A 215 -10.93 4.77 15.71
CA PRO A 215 -9.57 4.34 16.03
C PRO A 215 -9.24 3.01 15.33
N TYR A 216 -8.00 2.89 14.86
CA TYR A 216 -7.45 1.66 14.29
C TYR A 216 -6.39 1.08 15.24
N GLN A 217 -6.59 -0.17 15.64
CA GLN A 217 -5.58 -0.94 16.37
C GLN A 217 -4.70 -1.68 15.38
N LEU A 218 -3.43 -1.27 15.32
CA LEU A 218 -2.45 -1.82 14.40
C LEU A 218 -1.46 -2.72 15.14
N THR A 219 -1.11 -3.84 14.53
CA THR A 219 0.00 -4.68 14.99
C THR A 219 1.01 -4.86 13.87
N TYR A 220 2.26 -5.05 14.25
CA TYR A 220 3.41 -5.03 13.36
C TYR A 220 4.22 -6.32 13.45
N ASP A 221 4.84 -6.75 12.35
CA ASP A 221 5.92 -7.72 12.41
C ASP A 221 7.24 -7.09 12.87
N ASN A 222 8.28 -7.92 12.97
CA ASN A 222 9.62 -7.51 13.36
C ASN A 222 10.26 -6.52 12.37
N ASP A 223 9.80 -6.50 11.11
CA ASP A 223 10.27 -5.59 10.07
C ASP A 223 9.49 -4.26 10.08
N GLY A 224 8.47 -4.13 10.94
CA GLY A 224 7.65 -2.94 11.11
C GLY A 224 6.51 -2.81 10.11
N TYR A 225 6.15 -3.88 9.40
CA TYR A 225 4.99 -3.92 8.51
C TYR A 225 3.72 -4.28 9.24
N ILE A 226 2.59 -3.70 8.82
CA ILE A 226 1.28 -4.02 9.40
C ILE A 226 0.96 -5.49 9.12
N VAL A 227 0.73 -6.25 10.19
CA VAL A 227 0.26 -7.64 10.15
C VAL A 227 -1.18 -7.81 10.63
N LYS A 228 -1.81 -6.74 11.09
CA LYS A 228 -3.25 -6.70 11.40
C LYS A 228 -3.67 -5.26 11.70
N SER A 229 -4.84 -4.89 11.18
CA SER A 229 -5.54 -3.64 11.46
C SER A 229 -6.96 -3.99 11.87
N GLU A 230 -7.37 -3.55 13.06
CA GLU A 230 -8.75 -3.68 13.58
C GLU A 230 -9.35 -2.29 13.78
N SER A 231 -10.62 -2.13 13.37
CA SER A 231 -11.44 -1.00 13.78
C SER A 231 -12.41 -1.48 14.86
N ILE A 232 -12.54 -0.72 15.94
CA ILE A 232 -13.48 -1.04 17.04
C ILE A 232 -14.94 -0.81 16.60
N VAL A 233 -15.15 -0.04 15.54
CA VAL A 233 -16.48 0.24 15.01
C VAL A 233 -16.86 -0.85 14.00
N GLY A 234 -17.77 -1.73 14.38
CA GLY A 234 -18.54 -2.52 13.42
C GLY A 234 -19.42 -1.57 12.62
N TYR A 235 -19.26 -1.51 11.30
CA TYR A 235 -20.10 -0.69 10.45
C TYR A 235 -21.58 -1.10 10.63
N GLU A 236 -22.36 -0.30 11.35
CA GLU A 236 -23.78 -0.20 11.05
C GLU A 236 -23.88 0.61 9.75
N ILE A 237 -24.28 -0.06 8.67
CA ILE A 237 -24.62 0.60 7.42
C ILE A 237 -25.84 1.48 7.71
N ILE A 238 -25.63 2.79 7.90
CA ILE A 238 -26.72 3.75 7.81
C ILE A 238 -27.00 3.93 6.31
N SER A 239 -27.99 3.19 5.81
CA SER A 239 -28.60 3.45 4.51
C SER A 239 -29.59 4.60 4.63
N TYR A 240 -29.45 5.62 3.78
CA TYR A 240 -30.52 6.58 3.45
C TYR A 240 -31.18 6.17 2.13
#